data_AF-K0UX67-F1
#
_entry.id   AF-K0UX67-F1
#
_cell.length_a   1.000
_cell.length_b   1.000
_cell.length_c   1.000
_cell.angle_alpha   90.00
_cell.angle_beta   90.00
_cell.angle_gamma   90.00
#
_symmetry.space_group_name_H-M   'P 1'
#
loop_
_entity.id
_entity.type
_entity.pdbx_description
1 polymer ?
#
loop_
_entity_poly.entity_id
_entity_poly.type
_entity_poly.pdbx_seq_one_letter_code
_entity_poly.pdbx_strand_id
1 'polypeptide(L)'
;MSLRMAALGMLAQHPGSGYDLLKRFENSMANVWPATQSQLYGELNKLAHTGLIEVSAIGPRGRKEYRITPAGRTELKRWITNPGDDPPERSAGLLRVFLLGELPRDQAREHLKAMAAHADAEVARL
;
A
#
# COMPACT_ATOMS: atom_id res chain seq x y z
N MET A 1 7.11 4.55 -2.77
CA MET A 1 6.20 5.72 -2.92
C MET A 1 4.82 5.39 -2.36
N SER A 2 4.20 4.33 -2.84
CA SER A 2 2.89 3.85 -2.37
C SER A 2 2.76 3.55 -0.88
N LEU A 3 3.68 2.81 -0.24
CA LEU A 3 3.57 2.50 1.20
C LEU A 3 3.63 3.77 2.07
N ARG A 4 4.46 4.75 1.65
CA ARG A 4 4.53 6.08 2.26
C ARG A 4 3.16 6.78 2.20
N MET A 5 2.53 6.77 1.02
CA MET A 5 1.22 7.40 0.80
C MET A 5 0.10 6.65 1.52
N ALA A 6 0.17 5.32 1.60
CA ALA A 6 -0.77 4.51 2.37
C ALA A 6 -0.67 4.80 3.88
N ALA A 7 0.54 4.91 4.44
CA ALA A 7 0.74 5.31 5.83
C ALA A 7 0.21 6.74 6.10
N LEU A 8 0.48 7.69 5.21
CA LEU A 8 -0.08 9.05 5.25
C LEU A 8 -1.62 9.03 5.22
N GLY A 9 -2.20 8.26 4.31
CA GLY A 9 -3.66 8.12 4.16
C GLY A 9 -4.33 7.59 5.42
N MET A 10 -3.77 6.57 6.06
CA MET A 10 -4.30 6.06 7.33
C MET A 10 -4.20 7.09 8.47
N LEU A 11 -3.06 7.78 8.58
CA LEU A 11 -2.87 8.82 9.59
C LEU A 11 -3.75 10.05 9.34
N ALA A 12 -4.16 10.27 8.09
CA ALA A 12 -5.14 11.30 7.74
C ALA A 12 -6.55 10.99 8.23
N GLN A 13 -6.91 9.70 8.28
CA GLN A 13 -8.18 9.22 8.84
C GLN A 13 -8.15 9.28 10.36
N HIS A 14 -7.18 8.62 10.99
CA HIS A 14 -7.04 8.62 12.45
C HIS A 14 -5.56 8.52 12.88
N PRO A 15 -5.12 9.33 13.87
CA PRO A 15 -3.84 9.13 14.53
C PRO A 15 -3.69 7.70 15.07
N GLY A 16 -2.44 7.28 15.25
CA GLY A 16 -2.16 5.97 15.81
C GLY A 16 -0.67 5.68 15.90
N SER A 17 -0.34 4.66 16.68
CA SER A 17 1.03 4.13 16.73
C SER A 17 1.34 3.27 15.51
N GLY A 18 2.62 2.98 15.28
CA GLY A 18 3.03 2.04 14.24
C GLY A 18 2.36 0.66 14.35
N TYR A 19 2.04 0.20 15.55
CA TYR A 19 1.30 -1.04 15.78
C TYR A 19 -0.16 -0.93 15.34
N ASP A 20 -0.84 0.18 15.65
CA ASP A 20 -2.24 0.36 15.25
C ASP A 20 -2.36 0.44 13.72
N LEU A 21 -1.40 1.13 13.09
CA LEU A 21 -1.32 1.22 11.64
C LEU A 21 -1.07 -0.15 11.01
N LEU A 22 -0.18 -0.98 11.58
CA LEU A 22 0.07 -2.34 11.09
C LEU A 22 -1.20 -3.19 11.15
N LYS A 23 -1.91 -3.17 12.28
CA LYS A 23 -3.16 -3.92 12.47
C LYS A 23 -4.24 -3.48 11.48
N ARG A 24 -4.32 -2.18 11.19
CA ARG A 24 -5.24 -1.65 10.17
C ARG A 24 -4.81 -2.07 8.77
N PHE A 25 -3.51 -2.04 8.45
CA PHE A 25 -2.98 -2.54 7.18
C PHE A 25 -3.40 -3.99 6.91
N GLU A 26 -3.18 -4.87 7.89
CA GLU A 26 -3.53 -6.29 7.80
C GLU A 26 -5.03 -6.50 7.53
N ASN A 27 -5.88 -5.67 8.13
CA ASN A 27 -7.33 -5.81 8.01
C ASN A 27 -7.95 -5.14 6.77
N SER A 28 -7.33 -4.07 6.24
CA SER A 28 -7.99 -3.21 5.23
C SER A 28 -7.23 -3.07 3.92
N MET A 29 -5.92 -3.37 3.89
CA MET A 29 -5.08 -3.16 2.72
C MET A 29 -4.15 -4.35 2.41
N ALA A 30 -4.19 -5.45 3.16
CA ALA A 30 -3.31 -6.60 2.93
C ALA A 30 -3.35 -7.14 1.49
N ASN A 31 -4.53 -7.09 0.86
CA ASN A 31 -4.73 -7.54 -0.51
C ASN A 31 -4.22 -6.54 -1.57
N VAL A 32 -4.11 -5.25 -1.21
CA VAL A 32 -3.78 -4.16 -2.15
C VAL A 32 -2.32 -3.71 -1.99
N TRP A 33 -1.81 -3.69 -0.76
CA TRP A 33 -0.46 -3.27 -0.45
C TRP A 33 0.17 -4.12 0.66
N PRO A 34 0.77 -5.28 0.32
CA PRO A 34 1.49 -6.06 1.31
C PRO A 34 2.70 -5.28 1.81
N ALA A 35 2.82 -5.12 3.12
CA ALA A 35 3.95 -4.46 3.76
C ALA A 35 4.34 -5.21 5.03
N THR A 36 5.65 -5.39 5.22
CA THR A 36 6.17 -5.94 6.48
C THR A 36 6.17 -4.85 7.55
N GLN A 37 6.15 -5.27 8.81
CA GLN A 37 6.29 -4.35 9.95
C GLN A 37 7.53 -3.46 9.80
N SER A 38 8.69 -4.02 9.45
CA SER A 38 9.93 -3.25 9.28
C SER A 38 9.83 -2.18 8.20
N GLN A 39 9.15 -2.47 7.08
CA GLN A 39 8.93 -1.50 6.01
C GLN A 39 8.04 -0.34 6.48
N LEU A 40 6.93 -0.63 7.17
CA LEU A 40 6.04 0.40 7.69
C LEU A 40 6.76 1.33 8.68
N TYR A 41 7.50 0.76 9.63
CA TYR A 41 8.23 1.56 10.62
C TYR A 41 9.35 2.39 9.97
N GLY A 42 10.02 1.85 8.95
CA GLY A 42 10.98 2.61 8.13
C GLY A 42 10.34 3.81 7.44
N GLU A 43 9.15 3.64 6.85
CA GLU A 43 8.42 4.75 6.22
C GLU A 43 7.91 5.77 7.23
N LEU A 44 7.44 5.36 8.40
CA LEU A 44 7.04 6.29 9.48
C LEU A 44 8.21 7.17 9.93
N ASN A 45 9.41 6.59 10.07
CA ASN A 45 10.61 7.36 10.41
C ASN A 45 10.94 8.39 9.32
N LYS A 46 10.88 8.02 8.04
CA LYS A 46 11.12 8.95 6.92
C LYS A 46 10.07 10.06 6.87
N LEU A 47 8.79 9.73 7.09
CA LEU A 47 7.70 10.70 7.15
C LEU A 47 7.88 11.70 8.28
N ALA A 48 8.30 11.23 9.46
CA ALA A 48 8.57 12.10 10.60
C ALA A 48 9.79 13.00 10.34
N HIS A 49 10.85 12.45 9.77
CA HIS A 49 12.05 13.20 9.39
C HIS A 49 11.77 14.28 8.34
N THR A 50 10.83 14.02 7.42
CA THR A 50 10.40 14.99 6.39
C THR A 50 9.28 15.93 6.86
N GLY A 51 8.88 15.89 8.14
CA GLY A 51 7.86 16.78 8.71
C GLY A 51 6.43 16.54 8.20
N LEU A 52 6.18 15.42 7.51
CA LEU A 52 4.85 15.08 6.99
C LEU A 52 3.96 14.44 8.06
N ILE A 53 4.57 13.89 9.11
CA ILE A 53 3.89 13.43 10.32
C ILE A 53 4.68 13.92 11.54
N GLU A 54 4.02 13.92 12.69
CA GLU A 54 4.63 14.29 13.96
C GLU A 54 4.23 13.29 15.05
N VAL A 55 5.01 13.24 16.14
CA VAL A 55 4.64 12.48 17.33
C VAL A 55 3.65 13.30 18.12
N SER A 56 2.40 12.88 18.17
CA SER A 56 1.34 13.57 18.91
C SER A 56 1.29 13.19 20.39
N ALA A 57 1.72 11.97 20.71
CA ALA A 57 1.77 11.46 22.08
C ALA A 57 2.83 10.37 22.24
N ILE A 58 3.31 10.19 23.47
CA ILE A 58 4.17 9.09 23.87
C ILE A 58 3.43 8.30 24.96
N GLY A 59 2.98 7.11 24.61
CA GLY A 59 2.33 6.18 25.52
C GLY A 59 3.31 5.35 26.37
N PRO A 60 2.79 4.39 27.13
CA PRO A 60 3.60 3.51 27.98
C PRO A 60 4.71 2.80 27.18
N ARG A 61 5.85 2.58 27.83
CA ARG A 61 7.05 1.94 27.24
C ARG A 61 7.62 2.70 26.03
N GLY A 62 7.37 4.01 25.93
CA GLY A 62 7.90 4.85 24.85
C GLY A 62 7.17 4.66 23.51
N ARG A 63 5.96 4.11 23.51
CA ARG A 63 5.15 3.92 22.30
C ARG A 63 4.78 5.27 21.71
N LYS A 64 5.34 5.60 20.54
CA LYS A 64 5.02 6.83 19.81
C LYS A 64 3.69 6.69 19.07
N GLU A 65 2.81 7.66 19.27
CA GLU A 65 1.65 7.87 18.41
C GLU A 65 1.96 8.95 17.39
N TYR A 66 1.61 8.67 16.15
CA TYR A 66 1.83 9.58 15.04
C TYR A 66 0.52 10.23 14.60
N ARG A 67 0.65 11.47 14.13
CA ARG A 67 -0.41 12.26 13.53
C ARG A 67 0.10 12.90 12.23
N ILE A 68 -0.78 13.05 11.24
CA ILE A 68 -0.45 13.79 10.02
C ILE A 68 -0.36 15.31 10.29
N THR A 69 0.64 15.97 9.71
CA THR A 69 0.80 17.44 9.75
C THR A 69 0.01 18.11 8.62
N PRO A 70 -0.17 19.45 8.63
CA PRO A 70 -0.73 20.18 7.48
C PRO A 70 0.05 19.95 6.19
N ALA A 71 1.39 19.86 6.27
CA ALA A 71 2.25 19.54 5.13
C ALA A 71 1.98 18.12 4.61
N GLY A 72 1.86 17.13 5.51
CA GLY A 72 1.49 15.77 5.14
C GLY A 72 0.13 15.68 4.45
N ARG A 73 -0.87 16.43 4.92
CA ARG A 73 -2.20 16.49 4.28
C ARG A 73 -2.13 17.09 2.88
N THR A 74 -1.31 18.12 2.70
CA THR A 74 -1.11 18.77 1.39
C THR A 74 -0.44 17.81 0.41
N GLU A 75 0.60 17.10 0.84
CA GLU A 75 1.29 16.09 0.01
C GLU A 75 0.37 14.93 -0.36
N LEU A 76 -0.41 14.41 0.59
CA LEU A 76 -1.38 13.34 0.32
C LEU A 76 -2.41 13.78 -0.72
N LYS A 77 -2.97 14.99 -0.60
CA LYS A 77 -3.92 15.54 -1.58
C LYS A 77 -3.28 15.69 -2.95
N ARG A 78 -2.07 16.27 -3.00
CA ARG A 78 -1.30 16.44 -4.24
C ARG A 78 -1.16 15.11 -4.98
N TRP A 79 -0.74 14.06 -4.27
CA TRP A 79 -0.56 12.73 -4.84
C TRP A 79 -1.89 12.14 -5.35
N ILE A 80 -2.97 12.19 -4.55
CA ILE A 80 -4.30 11.69 -4.97
C ILE A 80 -4.80 12.40 -6.24
N THR A 81 -4.54 13.69 -6.37
CA THR A 81 -5.03 14.50 -7.51
C THR A 81 -4.10 14.48 -8.73
N ASN A 82 -2.91 13.89 -8.63
CA ASN A 82 -1.93 13.88 -9.71
C ASN A 82 -1.42 12.46 -10.02
N PRO A 83 -2.29 11.55 -10.48
CA PRO A 83 -1.91 10.18 -10.80
C PRO A 83 -0.87 10.09 -11.93
N GLY A 84 -0.69 11.15 -12.73
CA GLY A 84 0.33 11.21 -13.79
C GLY A 84 1.78 11.24 -13.28
N ASP A 85 2.00 11.50 -11.98
CA ASP A 85 3.32 11.44 -11.35
C ASP A 85 3.73 10.00 -10.96
N ASP A 86 2.79 9.04 -11.02
CA ASP A 86 3.10 7.68 -10.63
C ASP A 86 4.07 7.04 -11.66
N PRO A 87 5.07 6.27 -11.18
CA PRO A 87 5.93 5.53 -12.09
C PRO A 87 5.06 4.58 -12.95
N PRO A 88 5.48 4.29 -14.19
CA PRO A 88 4.74 3.39 -15.06
C PRO A 88 4.38 2.10 -14.34
N GLU A 89 3.11 1.70 -14.41
CA GLU A 89 2.66 0.47 -13.77
C GLU A 89 3.42 -0.74 -14.36
N ARG A 90 4.10 -1.49 -13.49
CA ARG A 90 4.82 -2.71 -13.87
C ARG A 90 4.06 -3.91 -13.32
N SER A 91 3.18 -4.49 -14.14
CA SER A 91 2.44 -5.70 -13.77
C SER A 91 3.16 -6.95 -14.26
N ALA A 92 3.69 -7.73 -13.32
CA ALA A 92 4.25 -9.05 -13.62
C ALA A 92 3.19 -10.00 -14.22
N GLY A 93 1.91 -9.83 -13.84
CA GLY A 93 0.80 -10.60 -14.41
C GLY A 93 0.59 -10.30 -15.89
N LEU A 94 0.49 -9.01 -16.26
CA LEU A 94 0.34 -8.61 -17.66
C LEU A 94 1.59 -8.96 -18.49
N LEU A 95 2.78 -8.85 -17.91
CA LEU A 95 4.01 -9.28 -18.56
C LEU A 95 4.01 -10.79 -18.85
N ARG A 96 3.54 -11.62 -17.91
CA ARG A 96 3.37 -13.07 -18.15
C ARG A 96 2.37 -13.34 -19.27
N VAL A 97 1.23 -12.64 -19.30
CA VAL A 97 0.24 -12.75 -20.39
C VAL A 97 0.87 -12.43 -21.74
N PHE A 98 1.64 -11.35 -21.83
CA PHE A 98 2.35 -10.95 -23.04
C PHE A 98 3.34 -12.04 -23.53
N LEU A 99 4.00 -12.71 -22.59
CA LEU A 99 5.01 -13.74 -22.86
C LEU A 99 4.44 -15.16 -23.00
N LEU A 100 3.11 -15.35 -22.97
CA LEU A 100 2.51 -16.69 -23.10
C LEU A 100 2.80 -17.38 -24.44
N GLY A 101 3.22 -16.62 -25.46
CA GLY A 101 3.66 -17.17 -26.75
C GLY A 101 4.87 -18.12 -26.64
N GLU A 102 5.64 -18.03 -25.56
CA GLU A 102 6.79 -18.90 -25.29
C GLU A 102 6.37 -20.27 -24.72
N LEU A 103 5.09 -20.49 -24.42
CA LEU A 103 4.56 -21.74 -23.86
C LEU A 103 3.74 -22.53 -24.88
N PRO A 104 3.65 -23.87 -24.75
CA PRO A 104 2.64 -24.67 -25.45
C PRO A 104 1.22 -24.11 -25.22
N ARG A 105 0.38 -24.17 -26.26
CA ARG A 105 -0.95 -23.51 -26.28
C ARG A 105 -1.85 -23.93 -25.12
N ASP A 106 -1.78 -25.20 -24.75
CA ASP A 106 -2.48 -25.82 -23.63
C ASP A 106 -2.04 -25.22 -22.29
N GLN A 107 -0.74 -25.07 -22.04
CA GLN A 107 -0.23 -24.41 -20.84
C GLN A 107 -0.59 -22.92 -20.79
N ALA A 108 -0.51 -22.22 -21.93
CA ALA A 108 -0.94 -20.82 -22.03
C ALA A 108 -2.44 -20.66 -21.72
N ARG A 109 -3.29 -21.57 -22.21
CA ARG A 109 -4.73 -21.58 -21.89
C ARG A 109 -4.99 -21.82 -20.42
N GLU A 110 -4.30 -22.77 -19.79
CA GLU A 110 -4.47 -23.04 -18.36
C GLU A 110 -4.04 -21.83 -17.51
N HIS A 111 -2.99 -21.12 -17.90
CA HIS A 111 -2.60 -19.87 -17.22
C HIS A 111 -3.72 -18.82 -17.25
N LEU A 112 -4.32 -18.59 -18.43
CA LEU A 112 -5.42 -17.62 -18.57
C LEU A 112 -6.68 -18.05 -17.80
N LYS A 113 -7.01 -19.35 -17.77
CA LYS A 113 -8.12 -19.86 -16.95
C LYS A 113 -7.88 -19.64 -15.46
N ALA A 114 -6.68 -19.90 -14.97
CA ALA A 114 -6.33 -19.67 -13.57
C ALA A 114 -6.44 -18.18 -13.20
N MET A 115 -6.02 -17.28 -14.09
CA MET A 115 -6.21 -15.84 -13.91
C MET A 115 -7.69 -15.45 -13.85
N ALA A 116 -8.53 -15.99 -14.74
CA ALA A 116 -9.98 -15.74 -14.74
C ALA A 116 -10.64 -16.23 -13.45
N ALA A 117 -10.33 -17.46 -13.00
CA ALA A 117 -10.87 -18.01 -11.76
C ALA A 117 -10.48 -17.17 -10.52
N HIS A 118 -9.28 -16.59 -10.50
CA HIS A 118 -8.88 -15.69 -9.44
C HIS A 118 -9.71 -14.40 -9.44
N ALA A 119 -9.96 -13.81 -10.60
CA ALA A 119 -10.81 -12.63 -10.73
C ALA A 119 -12.26 -12.92 -10.28
N ASP A 120 -12.82 -14.06 -10.68
CA ASP A 120 -14.16 -14.49 -10.27
C ASP A 120 -14.26 -14.66 -8.73
N ALA A 121 -13.21 -15.19 -8.10
CA ALA A 121 -13.14 -15.33 -6.65
C ALA A 121 -13.09 -13.98 -5.92
N GLU A 122 -12.41 -12.98 -6.48
CA GLU A 122 -12.41 -11.61 -5.93
C GLU A 122 -13.79 -10.95 -6.07
N VAL A 123 -14.47 -11.13 -7.20
CA VAL A 123 -15.85 -10.64 -7.38
C VAL A 123 -16.79 -11.23 -6.33
N ALA A 124 -16.67 -12.52 -6.03
CA ALA A 124 -17.50 -13.20 -5.03
C ALA A 124 -17.26 -12.71 -3.59
N ARG A 125 -16.18 -11.96 -3.32
CA ARG A 125 -15.87 -11.38 -2.01
C ARG A 125 -16.40 -9.95 -1.82
N LEU A 126 -16.87 -9.30 -2.89
CA LEU A 126 -17.54 -8.00 -2.83
C LEU A 126 -18.97 -8.15 -2.28
#